data_AF-A0AAU4J188-F1
#
_entry.id   AF-A0AAU4J188-F1
#
_cell.length_a   1.000
_cell.length_b   1.000
_cell.length_c   1.000
_cell.angle_alpha   90.00
_cell.angle_beta   90.00
_cell.angle_gamma   90.00
#
_symmetry.space_group_name_H-M   'P 1'
#
loop_
_entity.id
_entity.type
_entity.pdbx_description
1 polymer ?
#
loop_
_entity_poly.entity_id
_entity_poly.type
_entity_poly.pdbx_seq_one_letter_code
_entity_poly.pdbx_strand_id
1 'polypeptide(L)'
;MHDLIHRIAHWLTLLLGPGSGTHRAGASRPRPSRGAAPASLPVHHSPYCRHLPLDGAASRLVRPYLAAHEQELDRQRHRRLALVLAADFGIDLDQHVVGARKAAA
;
A
#
# COMPACT_ATOMS: atom_id res chain seq x y z
N MET A 1 14.04 29.02 -3.21
CA MET A 1 13.97 27.67 -3.81
C MET A 1 14.39 26.59 -2.82
N HIS A 2 15.45 26.81 -2.03
CA HIS A 2 15.90 25.90 -0.97
C HIS A 2 14.88 25.70 0.16
N ASP A 3 14.05 26.71 0.47
CA ASP A 3 13.03 26.63 1.52
C ASP A 3 11.90 25.64 1.20
N LEU A 4 11.56 25.48 -0.09
CA LEU A 4 10.53 24.54 -0.53
C LEU A 4 11.03 23.10 -0.36
N ILE A 5 12.30 22.86 -0.69
CA ILE A 5 12.94 21.54 -0.56
C ILE A 5 13.02 21.14 0.92
N HIS A 6 13.42 22.06 1.80
CA HIS A 6 13.45 21.80 3.24
C HIS A 6 12.06 21.57 3.83
N ARG A 7 11.05 22.33 3.39
CA ARG A 7 9.67 22.15 3.83
C ARG A 7 9.09 20.80 3.41
N ILE A 8 9.37 20.36 2.18
CA ILE A 8 8.93 19.05 1.67
C ILE A 8 9.69 17.92 2.39
N ALA A 9 11.00 18.05 2.58
CA ALA A 9 11.80 17.06 3.30
C ALA A 9 11.32 16.90 4.76
N HIS A 10 11.01 18.01 5.44
CA HIS A 10 10.48 17.97 6.81
C HIS A 10 9.13 17.26 6.88
N TRP A 11 8.23 17.54 5.93
CA TRP A 11 6.94 16.86 5.82
C TRP A 11 7.07 15.35 5.59
N LEU A 12 7.99 14.94 4.71
CA LEU A 12 8.26 13.52 4.45
C LEU A 12 8.83 12.82 5.68
N THR A 13 9.72 13.46 6.44
CA THR A 13 10.28 12.88 7.68
C THR A 13 9.22 12.70 8.77
N LEU A 14 8.22 13.59 8.84
CA LEU A 14 7.11 13.41 9.78
C LEU A 14 6.17 12.27 9.36
N LEU A 15 5.97 12.08 8.06
CA LEU A 15 5.05 11.07 7.53
C LEU A 15 5.67 9.66 7.45
N LEU A 16 6.93 9.57 7.03
CA LEU A 16 7.70 8.33 6.88
C LEU A 16 8.60 8.06 8.09
N GLY A 17 8.62 8.98 9.05
CA GLY A 17 9.28 8.79 10.32
C GLY A 17 8.79 7.48 10.94
N PRO A 18 9.68 6.66 11.51
CA PRO A 18 9.29 5.40 12.10
C PRO A 18 8.24 5.69 13.15
N GLY A 19 6.97 5.35 12.84
CA GLY A 19 5.91 5.33 13.82
C GLY A 19 6.45 4.50 14.97
N SER A 20 6.61 5.12 16.15
CA SER A 20 7.20 4.49 17.32
C SER A 20 6.29 3.35 17.76
N GLY A 21 6.46 2.20 17.10
CA GLY A 21 5.85 0.92 17.41
C GLY A 21 6.41 0.32 18.70
N THR A 22 6.78 1.15 19.66
CA THR A 22 7.23 0.77 21.00
C THR A 22 6.07 0.50 21.95
N HIS A 23 4.83 0.42 21.44
CA HIS A 23 3.69 -0.06 22.22
C HIS A 23 3.74 -1.57 22.53
N ARG A 24 4.71 -2.33 22.00
CA ARG A 24 4.83 -3.79 22.21
C ARG A 24 6.20 -4.29 22.67
N ALA A 25 7.04 -3.43 23.25
CA ALA A 25 8.34 -3.86 23.80
C ALA A 25 8.47 -3.72 25.33
N GLY A 26 7.50 -3.08 26.01
CA GLY A 26 7.64 -2.71 27.43
C GLY A 26 6.57 -3.26 28.38
N ALA A 27 5.55 -3.98 27.90
CA ALA A 27 4.63 -4.63 28.81
C ALA A 27 5.33 -5.85 29.42
N SER A 28 6.02 -5.64 30.54
CA SER A 28 6.41 -6.72 31.45
C SER A 28 5.15 -7.54 31.70
N ARG A 29 5.12 -8.74 31.12
CA ARG A 29 4.04 -9.69 31.34
C ARG A 29 4.04 -9.92 32.86
N PRO A 30 2.95 -9.63 33.61
CA PRO A 30 2.92 -9.96 35.01
C PRO A 30 3.20 -11.45 35.12
N ARG A 31 4.33 -11.79 35.76
CA ARG A 31 4.68 -13.18 36.06
C ARG A 31 3.54 -13.69 36.94
N PRO A 32 2.77 -14.71 36.54
CA PRO A 32 1.73 -15.24 37.40
C PRO A 32 2.43 -15.70 38.67
N SER A 33 2.09 -15.08 39.80
CA SER A 33 2.34 -15.72 41.08
C SER A 33 1.65 -17.09 41.00
N ARG A 34 2.34 -18.14 41.43
CA ARG A 34 1.72 -19.46 41.65
C ARG A 34 0.77 -19.34 42.86
N GLY A 35 -0.28 -18.55 42.71
CA GLY A 35 -1.50 -18.65 43.50
C GLY A 35 -2.32 -19.82 42.93
N ALA A 36 -3.08 -20.46 43.81
CA ALA A 36 -3.86 -21.69 43.57
C ALA A 36 -4.39 -21.86 42.13
N ALA A 37 -4.35 -23.11 41.64
CA ALA A 37 -4.83 -23.47 40.31
C ALA A 37 -6.19 -22.81 40.03
N PRO A 38 -6.31 -21.99 38.97
CA PRO A 38 -7.58 -21.40 38.62
C PRO A 38 -8.54 -22.54 38.27
N ALA A 39 -9.68 -22.61 38.95
CA ALA A 39 -10.77 -23.49 38.55
C ALA A 39 -11.04 -23.26 37.06
N SER A 40 -11.14 -24.33 36.28
CA SER A 40 -11.29 -24.25 34.82
C SER A 40 -12.55 -23.45 34.49
N LEU A 41 -12.38 -22.19 34.13
CA LEU A 41 -13.48 -21.39 33.61
C LEU A 41 -13.86 -21.97 32.24
N PRO A 42 -15.17 -22.07 31.95
CA PRO A 42 -15.61 -22.50 30.63
C PRO A 42 -15.00 -21.57 29.57
N VAL A 43 -14.48 -22.16 28.50
CA VAL A 43 -13.89 -21.43 27.39
C VAL A 43 -14.95 -20.45 26.85
N HIS A 44 -14.70 -19.16 27.05
CA HIS A 44 -15.60 -18.10 26.63
C HIS A 44 -15.67 -18.10 25.10
N HIS A 45 -16.76 -18.61 24.54
CA HIS A 45 -16.99 -18.61 23.11
C HIS A 45 -17.90 -17.43 22.77
N SER A 46 -17.38 -16.46 22.00
CA SER A 46 -18.26 -15.49 21.35
C SER A 46 -19.17 -16.24 20.38
N PRO A 47 -20.48 -15.94 20.32
CA PRO A 47 -21.41 -16.57 19.37
C PRO A 47 -20.96 -16.41 17.92
N TYR A 48 -20.14 -15.38 17.65
CA TYR A 48 -19.52 -15.17 16.35
C TYR A 48 -18.29 -16.06 16.12
N CYS A 49 -17.59 -16.57 17.13
CA CYS A 49 -16.38 -17.38 16.94
C CYS A 49 -16.66 -18.85 16.55
N ARG A 50 -17.88 -19.21 16.15
CA ARG A 50 -18.27 -20.57 15.75
C ARG A 50 -17.97 -20.91 14.30
N HIS A 51 -17.54 -19.95 13.48
CA HIS A 51 -17.13 -20.26 12.11
C HIS A 51 -15.77 -20.97 12.10
N LEU A 52 -15.64 -21.95 11.20
CA LEU A 52 -14.35 -22.57 10.88
C LEU A 52 -13.34 -21.46 10.60
N PRO A 53 -12.09 -21.55 11.09
CA PRO A 53 -11.06 -20.58 10.75
C PRO A 53 -11.01 -20.44 9.22
N LEU A 54 -11.13 -19.21 8.74
CA LEU A 54 -11.10 -18.91 7.31
C LEU A 54 -9.79 -19.44 6.75
N ASP A 55 -9.86 -20.37 5.79
CA ASP A 55 -8.66 -20.82 5.10
C ASP A 55 -8.16 -19.68 4.19
N GLY A 56 -7.09 -19.04 4.63
CA GLY A 56 -6.43 -17.99 3.86
C GLY A 56 -5.89 -18.50 2.51
N ALA A 57 -5.64 -19.81 2.36
CA ALA A 57 -5.22 -20.40 1.09
C ALA A 57 -6.38 -20.54 0.09
N ALA A 58 -7.62 -20.68 0.59
CA ALA A 58 -8.83 -20.68 -0.24
C ALA A 58 -9.19 -19.29 -0.80
N SER A 59 -8.62 -18.22 -0.23
CA SER A 59 -8.84 -16.83 -0.68
C SER A 59 -7.61 -16.29 -1.40
N ARG A 60 -7.73 -16.00 -2.69
CA ARG A 60 -6.65 -15.38 -3.46
C ARG A 60 -6.35 -13.98 -2.93
N LEU A 61 -5.11 -13.74 -2.51
CA LEU A 61 -4.64 -12.41 -2.10
C LEU A 61 -4.49 -11.49 -3.34
N VAL A 62 -5.62 -11.04 -3.87
CA VAL A 62 -5.64 -10.02 -4.91
C VAL A 62 -5.53 -8.66 -4.23
N ARG A 63 -4.68 -7.77 -4.74
CA ARG A 63 -4.58 -6.36 -4.32
C ARG A 63 -5.07 -5.46 -5.45
N PRO A 64 -6.39 -5.30 -5.67
CA PRO A 64 -6.93 -4.54 -6.79
C PRO A 64 -6.37 -3.11 -6.86
N TYR A 65 -6.17 -2.49 -5.69
CA TYR A 65 -5.65 -1.14 -5.58
C TYR A 65 -4.18 -1.01 -6.00
N LEU A 66 -3.38 -2.06 -5.82
CA LEU A 66 -1.98 -2.06 -6.24
C LEU A 66 -1.91 -2.14 -7.77
N ALA A 67 -2.70 -3.01 -8.39
CA ALA A 67 -2.78 -3.08 -9.85
C ALA A 67 -3.26 -1.74 -10.46
N ALA A 68 -4.27 -1.11 -9.86
CA ALA A 68 -4.74 0.21 -10.30
C ALA A 68 -3.66 1.30 -10.15
N HIS A 69 -2.91 1.27 -9.05
CA HIS A 69 -1.82 2.22 -8.78
C HIS A 69 -0.67 2.06 -9.79
N GLU A 70 -0.24 0.83 -10.08
CA GLU A 70 0.80 0.57 -11.08
C GLU A 70 0.41 1.07 -12.48
N GLN A 71 -0.83 0.83 -12.89
CA GLN A 71 -1.34 1.35 -14.17
C GLN A 71 -1.31 2.87 -14.24
N GLU A 72 -1.65 3.55 -13.14
CA GLU A 72 -1.61 5.01 -13.10
C GLU A 72 -0.18 5.54 -13.16
N LEU A 73 0.77 4.89 -12.47
CA LEU A 73 2.19 5.24 -12.57
C LEU A 73 2.71 5.08 -14.01
N ASP A 74 2.33 4.01 -14.70
CA ASP A 74 2.71 3.81 -16.09
C ASP A 74 2.13 4.87 -17.02
N ARG A 75 0.86 5.27 -16.82
CA ARG A 75 0.25 6.39 -17.57
C ARG A 75 0.98 7.70 -17.32
N GLN A 76 1.34 7.98 -16.07
CA GLN A 76 2.08 9.21 -15.73
C GLN A 76 3.48 9.22 -16.34
N ARG A 77 4.19 8.08 -16.30
CA ARG A 77 5.51 7.93 -16.93
C ARG A 77 5.41 8.12 -18.44
N HIS A 78 4.39 7.56 -19.09
CA HIS A 78 4.14 7.74 -20.51
C HIS A 78 3.89 9.21 -20.87
N ARG A 79 3.01 9.91 -20.14
CA ARG A 79 2.75 11.34 -20.36
C ARG A 79 4.00 12.21 -20.20
N ARG A 80 4.81 11.95 -19.16
CA ARG A 80 6.07 12.67 -18.96
C ARG A 80 7.04 12.46 -20.12
N LEU A 81 7.15 11.23 -20.60
CA LEU A 81 7.98 10.90 -21.75
C LEU A 81 7.46 11.57 -23.02
N ALA A 82 6.14 11.54 -23.27
CA ALA A 82 5.52 12.21 -24.40
C ALA A 82 5.80 13.73 -24.39
N LEU A 83 5.68 14.38 -23.22
CA LEU A 83 5.99 15.80 -23.06
C LEU A 83 7.45 16.13 -23.39
N VAL A 84 8.40 15.34 -22.87
CA VAL A 84 9.84 15.53 -23.16
C VAL A 84 10.13 15.33 -24.64
N LEU A 85 9.59 14.27 -25.24
CA LEU A 85 9.77 14.00 -26.67
C LEU A 85 9.17 15.09 -27.55
N ALA A 86 8.01 15.61 -27.21
CA ALA A 86 7.38 16.69 -27.95
C ALA A 86 8.18 18.01 -27.83
N ALA A 87 8.62 18.36 -26.61
CA ALA A 87 9.30 19.62 -26.36
C ALA A 87 10.73 19.66 -26.93
N ASP A 88 11.51 18.60 -26.72
CA ASP A 88 12.94 18.60 -27.05
C ASP A 88 13.21 18.07 -28.47
N PHE A 89 12.34 17.19 -28.97
CA PHE A 89 12.56 16.49 -30.25
C PHE A 89 11.43 16.72 -31.26
N GLY A 90 10.34 17.40 -30.89
CA GLY A 90 9.18 17.60 -31.77
C GLY A 90 8.39 16.32 -32.07
N ILE A 91 8.58 15.26 -31.29
CA ILE A 91 7.92 13.96 -31.48
C ILE A 91 6.71 13.87 -30.55
N ASP A 92 5.50 14.02 -31.11
CA ASP A 92 4.25 13.90 -30.36
C ASP A 92 3.70 12.47 -30.37
N LEU A 93 3.86 11.76 -29.25
CA LEU A 93 3.35 10.39 -29.08
C LEU A 93 1.82 10.31 -28.99
N ASP A 94 1.13 11.39 -28.60
CA ASP A 94 -0.33 11.41 -28.44
C ASP A 94 -1.05 11.63 -29.78
N GLN A 95 -0.38 12.23 -30.77
CA GLN A 95 -0.94 12.45 -32.13
C GLN A 95 -0.99 11.19 -33.01
N HIS A 96 -0.32 10.09 -32.63
CA HIS A 96 -0.12 8.94 -33.53
C HIS A 96 -1.34 7.99 -33.66
N VAL A 97 -2.48 8.31 -33.05
CA VAL A 97 -3.72 7.50 -33.18
C VAL A 97 -4.63 7.98 -34.34
N VAL A 98 -4.33 9.09 -35.03
CA VAL A 98 -5.19 9.60 -36.12
C VAL A 98 -5.01 8.83 -37.46
N GLY A 99 -3.97 8.01 -37.61
CA GLY A 99 -3.64 7.30 -38.87
C GLY A 99 -3.77 5.78 -38.88
N ALA A 100 -3.82 5.11 -37.72
CA ALA A 100 -3.72 3.64 -37.63
C ALA A 100 -4.92 2.87 -38.22
N ARG A 101 -6.02 3.57 -38.57
CA ARG A 101 -7.21 2.96 -39.21
C ARG A 101 -7.13 2.91 -40.75
N LYS A 102 -6.09 3.45 -41.38
CA LYS A 102 -5.94 3.47 -42.85
C LYS A 102 -4.92 2.48 -43.43
N ALA A 103 -4.24 1.67 -42.62
CA ALA A 103 -3.24 0.70 -43.08
C ALA A 103 -3.75 -0.77 -43.06
N ALA A 104 -5.06 -0.98 -43.05
CA ALA A 104 -5.69 -2.27 -43.26
C ALA A 104 -6.80 -2.10 -44.32
N ALA A 105 -6.40 -1.90 -45.57
CA ALA A 105 -7.23 -1.95 -46.75
C ALA A 105 -6.44 -2.64 -47.87
#